data_AF-A0A5C3NW90-F1
#
_entry.id   AF-A0A5C3NW90-F1
#
_cell.length_a   1.000
_cell.length_b   1.000
_cell.length_c   1.000
_cell.angle_alpha   90.00
_cell.angle_beta   90.00
_cell.angle_gamma   90.00
#
_symmetry.space_group_name_H-M   'P 1'
#
loop_
_entity.id
_entity.type
_entity.pdbx_description
1 polymer ?
#
loop_
_entity_poly.entity_id
_entity_poly.type
_entity_poly.pdbx_seq_one_letter_code
_entity_poly.pdbx_strand_id
1 'polypeptide(L)'
;MAFVAVSNTVLARDLWPEGCGRPVNDSDDIGNLPARRVVPLHLEGVFSWLCVDSGSGSSANVWVHPDLADGRQIPLVLRLQGIVRDSSLGTLGDWDGRPEGAPKAMQRLTLIGSRYMDAFLPQLRALDHVKTAVLQLLGRRGVEYDGDQNCIYLKRRVFTKVGPCNEGVRGVQLTAGEDPFKRAARIQHMWCVEKRVQASVPAGGKLVRANPLTVQPGDLVDVAVSVQAVSMQARGGRRTEVLFVPLHVVLLKKAHEMEEGFELIESHKDSM
;
A
#
# COMPACT_ATOMS: atom_id res chain seq x y z
N MET A 1 -2.10 12.13 1.50
CA MET A 1 -1.40 10.93 2.01
C MET A 1 -0.84 11.24 3.39
N ALA A 2 -0.89 10.26 4.29
CA ALA A 2 -0.36 10.35 5.64
C ALA A 2 1.00 9.64 5.76
N PHE A 3 1.87 10.19 6.60
CA PHE A 3 3.23 9.73 6.84
C PHE A 3 3.35 9.01 8.17
N VAL A 4 4.16 7.96 8.18
CA VAL A 4 4.51 7.27 9.43
C VAL A 4 5.55 8.10 10.18
N ALA A 5 5.22 8.50 11.41
CA ALA A 5 6.15 9.11 12.34
C ALA A 5 6.92 8.05 13.14
N VAL A 6 8.17 8.34 13.48
CA VAL A 6 8.98 7.55 14.42
C VAL A 6 8.96 8.20 15.80
N SER A 7 8.95 9.52 15.81
CA SER A 7 8.83 10.38 16.99
C SER A 7 8.01 11.61 16.61
N ASN A 8 7.85 12.55 17.56
CA ASN A 8 7.19 13.84 17.28
C ASN A 8 8.00 14.76 16.34
N THR A 9 9.24 14.39 16.00
CA THR A 9 10.16 15.23 15.22
C THR A 9 10.72 14.53 13.98
N VAL A 10 10.54 13.21 13.83
CA VAL A 10 11.18 12.41 12.77
C VAL A 10 10.14 11.53 12.08
N LEU A 11 10.15 11.54 10.74
CA LEU A 11 9.35 10.63 9.92
C LEU A 11 10.16 9.39 9.57
N ALA A 12 9.50 8.25 9.38
CA ALA A 12 10.16 6.97 9.07
C ALA A 12 11.00 7.06 7.78
N ARG A 13 10.55 7.87 6.82
CA ARG A 13 11.28 8.11 5.57
C ARG A 13 12.64 8.80 5.75
N ASP A 14 12.82 9.52 6.85
CA ASP A 14 14.05 10.28 7.13
C ASP A 14 15.15 9.38 7.70
N LEU A 15 14.81 8.15 8.09
CA LEU A 15 15.76 7.16 8.63
C LEU A 15 16.39 6.27 7.56
N TRP A 16 15.99 6.41 6.30
CA TRP A 16 16.70 5.73 5.19
C TRP A 16 18.08 6.38 4.98
N PRO A 17 19.11 5.59 4.65
CA PRO A 17 20.47 6.08 4.50
C PRO A 17 20.55 7.15 3.41
N GLU A 18 21.46 8.12 3.60
CA GLU A 18 21.75 9.18 2.61
C GLU A 18 20.50 9.98 2.19
N GLY A 19 19.42 9.94 2.98
CA GLY A 19 18.15 10.59 2.64
C GLY A 19 17.45 9.96 1.42
N CYS A 20 17.81 8.74 1.01
CA CYS A 20 17.23 8.09 -0.18
C CYS A 20 15.74 7.77 -0.04
N GLY A 21 15.19 7.85 1.18
CA GLY A 21 13.75 7.80 1.46
C GLY A 21 12.98 9.06 1.04
N ARG A 22 13.61 10.12 0.53
CA ARG A 22 12.89 11.31 0.05
C ARG A 22 12.73 11.30 -1.47
N PRO A 23 11.50 11.19 -2.01
CA PRO A 23 11.22 11.42 -3.42
C PRO A 23 11.65 12.82 -3.86
N VAL A 24 11.81 12.96 -5.16
CA VAL A 24 12.14 14.25 -5.78
C VAL A 24 11.03 15.27 -5.47
N ASN A 25 11.41 16.45 -4.98
CA ASN A 25 10.54 17.55 -4.55
C ASN A 25 9.74 17.31 -3.26
N ASP A 26 10.14 16.33 -2.45
CA ASP A 26 9.52 16.13 -1.13
C ASP A 26 10.09 17.08 -0.08
N SER A 27 9.43 18.23 0.06
CA SER A 27 9.75 19.26 1.06
C SER A 27 8.90 19.15 2.34
N ASP A 28 8.03 18.14 2.45
CA ASP A 28 7.22 17.97 3.65
C ASP A 28 8.16 17.69 4.85
N ASP A 29 7.77 18.13 6.04
CA ASP A 29 8.42 17.83 7.31
C ASP A 29 7.33 17.66 8.38
N ILE A 30 7.64 17.03 9.51
CA ILE A 30 6.61 16.77 10.52
C ILE A 30 6.02 18.05 11.13
N GLY A 31 6.79 19.15 11.16
CA GLY A 31 6.34 20.43 11.70
C GLY A 31 5.42 21.20 10.77
N ASN A 32 5.50 20.95 9.46
CA ASN A 32 4.68 21.59 8.43
C ASN A 32 3.47 20.74 8.00
N LEU A 33 3.46 19.45 8.36
CA LEU A 33 2.37 18.56 8.04
C LEU A 33 1.17 18.78 8.97
N PRO A 34 -0.07 18.87 8.43
CA PRO A 34 -1.26 18.89 9.26
C PRO A 34 -1.43 17.54 9.97
N ALA A 35 -2.05 17.52 11.17
CA ALA A 35 -2.22 16.32 11.99
C ALA A 35 -2.88 15.15 11.23
N ARG A 36 -3.83 15.41 10.33
CA ARG A 36 -4.43 14.37 9.45
C ARG A 36 -3.45 13.66 8.52
N ARG A 37 -2.27 14.22 8.28
CA ARG A 37 -1.21 13.66 7.42
C ARG A 37 -0.09 13.01 8.24
N VAL A 38 -0.21 12.90 9.56
CA VAL A 38 0.78 12.19 10.40
C VAL A 38 0.06 11.05 11.09
N VAL A 39 0.56 9.82 10.91
CA VAL A 39 0.00 8.64 11.58
C VAL A 39 0.37 8.72 13.07
N PRO A 40 -0.60 8.61 13.99
CA PRO A 40 -0.33 8.61 15.42
C PRO A 40 0.62 7.49 15.85
N LEU A 41 1.53 7.78 16.78
CA LEU A 41 2.52 6.82 17.28
C LEU A 41 1.90 5.68 18.09
N HIS A 42 0.78 5.95 18.78
CA HIS A 42 0.12 5.03 19.69
C HIS A 42 -1.27 4.64 19.17
N LEU A 43 -1.70 3.43 19.52
CA LEU A 43 -2.97 2.85 19.08
C LEU A 43 -4.17 3.73 19.48
N GLU A 44 -4.16 4.30 20.68
CA GLU A 44 -5.21 5.19 21.20
C GLU A 44 -5.40 6.41 20.29
N GLY A 45 -4.29 6.99 19.82
CA GLY A 45 -4.32 8.10 18.88
C GLY A 45 -4.88 7.70 17.52
N VAL A 46 -4.69 6.44 17.09
CA VAL A 46 -5.26 5.95 15.83
C VAL A 46 -6.79 5.90 15.90
N PHE A 47 -7.39 5.56 17.05
CA PHE A 47 -8.85 5.57 17.21
C PHE A 47 -9.48 6.94 17.01
N SER A 48 -8.84 8.01 17.47
CA SER A 48 -9.32 9.39 17.25
C SER A 48 -8.94 9.94 15.87
N TRP A 49 -8.05 9.26 15.15
CA TRP A 49 -7.51 9.72 13.88
C TRP A 49 -8.25 9.16 12.66
N LEU A 50 -8.81 7.96 12.76
CA LEU A 50 -9.54 7.32 11.65
C LEU A 50 -11.01 7.07 11.99
N CYS A 51 -11.83 6.96 10.95
CA CYS A 51 -13.18 6.42 11.07
C CYS A 51 -13.40 5.33 10.02
N VAL A 52 -14.27 4.38 10.34
CA VAL A 52 -14.57 3.24 9.47
C VAL A 52 -16.05 3.25 9.13
N ASP A 53 -16.34 3.33 7.84
CA ASP A 53 -17.71 3.22 7.35
C ASP A 53 -18.01 1.77 6.97
N SER A 54 -18.91 1.15 7.72
CA SER A 54 -19.48 -0.16 7.40
C SER A 54 -20.44 -0.03 6.23
N GLY A 55 -19.91 0.23 5.03
CA GLY A 55 -20.70 0.35 3.83
C GLY A 55 -21.62 -0.85 3.56
N SER A 56 -22.50 -0.70 2.58
CA SER A 56 -23.41 -1.77 2.16
C SER A 56 -22.63 -2.95 1.55
N GLY A 57 -22.44 -4.02 2.33
CA GLY A 57 -21.96 -5.30 1.83
C GLY A 57 -20.74 -5.87 2.57
N SER A 58 -19.80 -6.40 1.79
CA SER A 58 -18.63 -7.14 2.29
C SER A 58 -17.40 -6.25 2.48
N SER A 59 -17.37 -5.02 1.99
CA SER A 59 -16.25 -4.09 2.18
C SER A 59 -16.63 -2.90 3.05
N ALA A 60 -15.69 -2.47 3.89
CA ALA A 60 -15.75 -1.23 4.64
C ALA A 60 -14.60 -0.32 4.20
N ASN A 61 -14.91 0.98 4.08
CA ASN A 61 -13.96 2.01 3.71
C ASN A 61 -13.39 2.67 4.97
N VAL A 62 -12.10 3.00 4.94
CA VAL A 62 -11.41 3.67 6.04
C VAL A 62 -11.08 5.10 5.63
N TRP A 63 -11.44 6.03 6.50
CA TRP A 63 -11.30 7.47 6.26
C TRP A 63 -10.52 8.12 7.39
N VAL A 64 -9.99 9.31 7.14
CA VAL A 64 -9.52 10.20 8.20
C VAL A 64 -10.74 10.71 8.97
N HIS A 65 -10.63 10.81 10.29
CA HIS A 65 -11.71 11.31 11.14
C HIS A 65 -12.12 12.74 10.72
N PRO A 66 -13.43 13.05 10.58
CA PRO A 66 -13.90 14.35 10.09
C PRO A 66 -13.38 15.55 10.87
N ASP A 67 -13.17 15.42 12.18
CA ASP A 67 -12.65 16.48 13.05
C ASP A 67 -11.24 16.94 12.63
N LEU A 68 -10.46 16.07 11.98
CA LEU A 68 -9.12 16.39 11.46
C LEU A 68 -9.16 16.81 9.97
N ALA A 69 -10.32 16.68 9.35
CA ALA A 69 -10.54 16.86 7.92
C ALA A 69 -11.58 17.95 7.60
N ASP A 70 -11.79 18.89 8.53
CA ASP A 70 -12.68 20.04 8.35
C ASP A 70 -14.13 19.59 8.00
N GLY A 71 -14.58 18.50 8.64
CA GLY A 71 -15.89 17.87 8.41
C GLY A 71 -15.98 17.03 7.13
N ARG A 72 -14.88 16.88 6.37
CA ARG A 72 -14.87 16.13 5.10
C ARG A 72 -14.47 14.67 5.31
N GLN A 73 -15.08 13.78 4.55
CA GLN A 73 -14.64 12.39 4.46
C GLN A 73 -13.49 12.29 3.46
N ILE A 74 -12.27 12.09 3.97
CA ILE A 74 -11.07 11.92 3.15
C ILE A 74 -10.60 10.47 3.24
N PRO A 75 -10.50 9.72 2.13
CA PRO A 75 -10.02 8.34 2.17
C PRO A 75 -8.64 8.27 2.82
N LEU A 76 -8.45 7.29 3.71
CA LEU A 76 -7.15 7.09 4.33
C LEU A 76 -6.18 6.53 3.29
N VAL A 77 -5.15 7.31 2.96
CA VAL A 77 -4.03 6.90 2.12
C VAL A 77 -2.74 7.07 2.90
N LEU A 78 -2.09 5.96 3.22
CA LEU A 78 -0.79 5.88 3.88
C LEU A 78 0.33 5.96 2.85
N ARG A 79 1.48 6.47 3.28
CA ARG A 79 2.73 6.45 2.50
C ARG A 79 3.73 5.56 3.21
N LEU A 80 4.15 4.50 2.54
CA LEU A 80 5.03 3.46 3.08
C LEU A 80 6.27 3.31 2.21
N GLN A 81 7.36 2.86 2.79
CA GLN A 81 8.63 2.67 2.12
C GLN A 81 9.27 1.35 2.52
N GLY A 82 9.92 0.71 1.56
CA GLY A 82 10.66 -0.51 1.81
C GLY A 82 11.33 -1.05 0.57
N ILE A 83 12.17 -2.05 0.79
CA ILE A 83 12.86 -2.77 -0.28
C ILE A 83 11.91 -3.85 -0.79
N VAL A 84 11.76 -3.94 -2.10
CA VAL A 84 10.88 -4.94 -2.73
C VAL A 84 11.48 -6.33 -2.53
N ARG A 85 10.74 -7.22 -1.87
CA ARG A 85 11.08 -8.65 -1.80
C ARG A 85 10.49 -9.42 -2.98
N ASP A 86 9.21 -9.20 -3.24
CA ASP A 86 8.43 -9.89 -4.27
C ASP A 86 7.38 -8.94 -4.84
N SER A 87 7.07 -9.08 -6.12
CA SER A 87 6.06 -8.25 -6.78
C SER A 87 5.28 -9.00 -7.87
N SER A 88 3.97 -8.79 -7.87
CA SER A 88 3.03 -9.17 -8.93
C SER A 88 2.11 -7.98 -9.16
N LEU A 89 2.63 -6.98 -9.88
CA LEU A 89 1.96 -5.69 -10.12
C LEU A 89 1.37 -5.57 -11.53
N GLY A 90 1.47 -6.62 -12.36
CA GLY A 90 0.83 -6.67 -13.67
C GLY A 90 -0.67 -6.37 -13.58
N THR A 91 -1.26 -5.76 -14.61
CA THR A 91 -2.65 -5.27 -14.58
C THR A 91 -3.67 -6.36 -14.23
N LEU A 92 -3.38 -7.62 -14.58
CA LEU A 92 -4.21 -8.80 -14.27
C LEU A 92 -3.74 -9.60 -13.05
N GLY A 93 -2.71 -9.14 -12.33
CA GLY A 93 -2.16 -9.80 -11.15
C GLY A 93 -1.75 -11.25 -11.41
N ASP A 94 -2.09 -12.15 -10.48
CA ASP A 94 -1.89 -13.60 -10.58
C ASP A 94 -3.07 -14.37 -11.19
N TRP A 95 -3.90 -13.72 -12.01
CA TRP A 95 -5.03 -14.37 -12.68
C TRP A 95 -4.59 -15.40 -13.72
N ASP A 96 -5.16 -16.61 -13.65
CA ASP A 96 -4.88 -17.74 -14.57
C ASP A 96 -5.60 -17.65 -15.93
N GLY A 97 -6.43 -16.63 -16.11
CA GLY A 97 -7.24 -16.44 -17.32
C GLY A 97 -8.58 -17.17 -17.32
N ARG A 98 -8.96 -17.85 -16.23
CA ARG A 98 -10.25 -18.54 -16.09
C ARG A 98 -11.28 -17.67 -15.36
N PRO A 99 -12.54 -17.64 -15.78
CA PRO A 99 -13.58 -16.84 -15.10
C PRO A 99 -13.72 -17.14 -13.61
N GLU A 100 -13.54 -18.40 -13.20
CA GLU A 100 -13.65 -18.85 -11.81
C GLU A 100 -12.51 -18.34 -10.91
N GLY A 101 -11.36 -18.02 -11.53
CA GLY A 101 -10.19 -17.46 -10.86
C GLY A 101 -10.28 -15.95 -10.63
N ALA A 102 -11.12 -15.23 -11.38
CA ALA A 102 -11.21 -13.77 -11.32
C ALA A 102 -11.47 -13.20 -9.91
N PRO A 103 -12.37 -13.75 -9.07
CA PRO A 103 -12.62 -13.23 -7.72
C PRO A 103 -11.41 -13.37 -6.78
N LYS A 104 -10.47 -14.27 -7.10
CA LYS A 104 -9.29 -14.60 -6.29
C LYS A 104 -8.02 -13.95 -6.82
N ALA A 105 -8.03 -13.37 -8.01
CA ALA A 105 -6.86 -12.77 -8.60
C ALA A 105 -6.42 -11.53 -7.80
N MET A 106 -5.14 -11.51 -7.46
CA MET A 106 -4.52 -10.50 -6.63
C MET A 106 -3.31 -9.89 -7.34
N GLN A 107 -3.19 -8.57 -7.20
CA GLN A 107 -1.92 -7.88 -7.28
C GLN A 107 -1.28 -7.90 -5.90
N ARG A 108 0.03 -8.18 -5.85
CA ARG A 108 0.78 -8.32 -4.61
C ARG A 108 2.08 -7.54 -4.69
N LEU A 109 2.46 -6.89 -3.60
CA LEU A 109 3.76 -6.28 -3.42
C LEU A 109 4.19 -6.53 -1.98
N THR A 110 5.38 -7.08 -1.81
CA THR A 110 5.93 -7.39 -0.49
C THR A 110 7.15 -6.53 -0.25
N LEU A 111 7.13 -5.76 0.82
CA LEU A 111 8.25 -4.91 1.23
C LEU A 111 8.92 -5.48 2.46
N ILE A 112 10.24 -5.29 2.53
CA ILE A 112 11.09 -5.62 3.67
C ILE A 112 11.97 -4.44 4.04
N GLY A 113 12.42 -4.41 5.30
CA GLY A 113 13.44 -3.46 5.75
C GLY A 113 14.87 -3.87 5.36
N SER A 114 15.10 -5.17 5.16
CA SER A 114 16.45 -5.75 5.04
C SER A 114 17.30 -5.30 6.24
N ARG A 115 18.42 -4.63 6.01
CA ARG A 115 19.30 -4.04 7.02
C ARG A 115 18.85 -2.68 7.58
N TYR A 116 17.79 -2.07 7.06
CA TYR A 116 17.31 -0.73 7.44
C TYR A 116 16.07 -0.80 8.35
N MET A 117 16.15 -1.61 9.40
CA MET A 117 15.01 -1.90 10.27
C MET A 117 14.55 -0.68 11.07
N ASP A 118 15.42 0.29 11.35
CA ASP A 118 15.05 1.52 12.06
C ASP A 118 14.04 2.37 11.27
N ALA A 119 14.17 2.41 9.94
CA ALA A 119 13.20 3.06 9.06
C ALA A 119 11.94 2.22 8.83
N PHE A 120 12.07 0.89 8.90
CA PHE A 120 11.00 -0.03 8.51
C PHE A 120 10.07 -0.43 9.66
N LEU A 121 10.59 -0.69 10.86
CA LEU A 121 9.81 -1.11 12.03
C LEU A 121 8.72 -0.11 12.46
N PRO A 122 8.94 1.22 12.47
CA PRO A 122 7.88 2.17 12.76
C PRO A 122 6.67 2.01 11.82
N GLN A 123 6.93 1.67 10.56
CA GLN A 123 5.88 1.44 9.56
C GLN A 123 5.10 0.16 9.84
N LEU A 124 5.77 -0.94 10.20
CA LEU A 124 5.10 -2.18 10.61
C LEU A 124 4.17 -1.94 11.82
N ARG A 125 4.66 -1.24 12.84
CA ARG A 125 3.85 -0.88 14.03
C ARG A 125 2.65 -0.02 13.67
N ALA A 126 2.86 0.99 12.82
CA ALA A 126 1.77 1.86 12.36
C ALA A 126 0.68 1.07 11.61
N LEU A 127 1.05 0.13 10.74
CA LEU A 127 0.09 -0.73 10.05
C LEU A 127 -0.65 -1.67 11.00
N ASP A 128 0.04 -2.21 12.01
CA ASP A 128 -0.60 -3.04 13.04
C ASP A 128 -1.63 -2.24 13.86
N HIS A 129 -1.27 -1.02 14.27
CA HIS A 129 -2.20 -0.13 14.96
C HIS A 129 -3.42 0.20 14.10
N VAL A 130 -3.22 0.54 12.82
CA VAL A 130 -4.32 0.80 11.88
C VAL A 130 -5.20 -0.44 11.70
N LYS A 131 -4.60 -1.62 11.51
CA LYS A 131 -5.34 -2.89 11.37
C LYS A 131 -6.18 -3.17 12.62
N THR A 132 -5.58 -3.05 13.80
CA THR A 132 -6.22 -3.27 15.09
C THR A 132 -7.37 -2.29 15.31
N ALA A 133 -7.14 -1.00 15.08
CA ALA A 133 -8.17 0.03 15.22
C ALA A 133 -9.35 -0.21 14.27
N VAL A 134 -9.08 -0.53 12.99
CA VAL A 134 -10.14 -0.83 12.01
C VAL A 134 -10.97 -2.05 12.43
N LEU A 135 -10.34 -3.13 12.90
CA LEU A 135 -11.06 -4.33 13.35
C LEU A 135 -11.91 -4.06 14.60
N GLN A 136 -11.38 -3.31 15.57
CA GLN A 136 -12.09 -2.96 16.79
C GLN A 136 -13.27 -2.02 16.52
N LEU A 137 -13.10 -1.00 15.67
CA LEU A 137 -14.19 -0.09 15.28
C LEU A 137 -15.30 -0.81 14.50
N LEU A 138 -14.97 -1.87 13.76
CA LEU A 138 -15.96 -2.73 13.12
C LEU A 138 -16.63 -3.73 14.09
N GLY A 139 -16.09 -3.91 15.30
CA GLY A 139 -16.51 -4.96 16.23
C GLY A 139 -16.28 -6.37 15.69
N ARG A 140 -15.24 -6.58 14.87
CA ARG A 140 -15.02 -7.84 14.15
C ARG A 140 -13.69 -8.49 14.52
N ARG A 141 -13.66 -9.83 14.45
CA ARG A 141 -12.42 -10.60 14.57
C ARG A 141 -11.65 -10.56 13.25
N GLY A 142 -10.35 -10.32 13.38
CA GLY A 142 -9.41 -10.36 12.28
C GLY A 142 -9.21 -11.77 11.73
N VAL A 143 -8.74 -11.86 10.50
CA VAL A 143 -8.09 -13.07 9.99
C VAL A 143 -6.66 -13.10 10.55
N GLU A 144 -6.31 -14.18 11.24
CA GLU A 144 -4.94 -14.47 11.64
C GLU A 144 -4.08 -14.65 10.38
N TYR A 145 -2.91 -14.04 10.38
CA TYR A 145 -2.03 -14.04 9.24
C TYR A 145 -0.70 -14.69 9.63
N ASP A 146 -0.44 -15.88 9.11
CA ASP A 146 0.76 -16.68 9.37
C ASP A 146 1.97 -16.24 8.52
N GLY A 147 1.97 -15.01 8.03
CA GLY A 147 3.11 -14.50 7.26
C GLY A 147 4.24 -13.99 8.13
N ASP A 148 5.34 -13.64 7.48
CA ASP A 148 6.52 -13.07 8.10
C ASP A 148 6.20 -11.70 8.73
N GLN A 149 6.34 -11.61 10.05
CA GLN A 149 6.03 -10.40 10.82
C GLN A 149 6.96 -9.22 10.47
N ASN A 150 8.10 -9.48 9.81
CA ASN A 150 9.05 -8.47 9.38
C ASN A 150 8.79 -7.98 7.95
N CYS A 151 7.59 -8.24 7.41
CA CYS A 151 7.21 -7.87 6.05
C CYS A 151 5.94 -7.05 6.01
N ILE A 152 5.92 -6.06 5.12
CA ILE A 152 4.70 -5.34 4.76
C ILE A 152 4.12 -6.01 3.53
N TYR A 153 2.92 -6.58 3.67
CA TYR A 153 2.19 -7.21 2.58
C TYR A 153 1.13 -6.27 2.03
N LEU A 154 1.33 -5.84 0.79
CA LEU A 154 0.40 -5.01 0.05
C LEU A 154 -0.35 -5.89 -0.95
N LYS A 155 -1.68 -5.85 -0.89
CA LYS A 155 -2.55 -6.75 -1.63
C LYS A 155 -3.74 -5.99 -2.19
N ARG A 156 -4.06 -6.27 -3.45
CA ARG A 156 -5.21 -5.69 -4.13
C ARG A 156 -5.92 -6.73 -4.96
N ARG A 157 -7.25 -6.80 -4.84
CA ARG A 157 -8.07 -7.59 -5.78
C ARG A 157 -8.02 -6.93 -7.15
N VAL A 158 -7.75 -7.74 -8.16
CA VAL A 158 -7.67 -7.30 -9.55
C VAL A 158 -9.05 -6.95 -10.08
N PHE A 159 -10.00 -7.87 -9.87
CA PHE A 159 -11.34 -7.77 -10.40
C PHE A 159 -12.37 -7.39 -9.35
N THR A 160 -13.26 -6.48 -9.72
CA THR A 160 -14.47 -6.12 -8.99
C THR A 160 -15.67 -6.73 -9.70
N LYS A 161 -16.62 -7.28 -8.94
CA LYS A 161 -17.85 -7.85 -9.51
C LYS A 161 -18.71 -6.72 -10.09
N VAL A 162 -19.13 -6.87 -11.34
CA VAL A 162 -20.13 -5.99 -11.94
C VAL A 162 -21.49 -6.36 -11.35
N GLY A 163 -22.21 -5.37 -10.83
CA GLY A 163 -23.50 -5.58 -10.20
C GLY A 163 -24.34 -4.30 -10.21
N PRO A 164 -25.65 -4.40 -9.86
CA PRO A 164 -26.59 -3.29 -9.94
C PRO A 164 -26.16 -2.08 -9.08
N CYS A 165 -25.60 -2.34 -7.90
CA CYS A 165 -25.10 -1.29 -7.01
C CYS A 165 -23.84 -0.58 -7.53
N ASN A 166 -23.19 -1.12 -8.57
CA ASN A 166 -22.00 -0.58 -9.21
C ASN A 166 -22.31 -0.02 -10.62
N GLU A 167 -23.58 0.24 -10.93
CA GLU A 167 -23.99 0.86 -12.19
C GLU A 167 -23.29 2.22 -12.35
N GLY A 168 -22.37 2.28 -13.31
CA GLY A 168 -21.57 3.49 -13.61
C GLY A 168 -20.06 3.33 -13.39
N VAL A 169 -19.61 2.30 -12.68
CA VAL A 169 -18.18 2.00 -12.57
C VAL A 169 -17.69 1.43 -13.91
N ARG A 170 -17.22 2.33 -14.79
CA ARG A 170 -16.55 1.92 -16.03
C ARG A 170 -15.21 1.30 -15.66
N GLY A 171 -15.10 -0.01 -15.87
CA GLY A 171 -13.83 -0.70 -15.78
C GLY A 171 -12.77 -0.03 -16.65
N VAL A 172 -11.53 -0.16 -16.22
CA VAL A 172 -10.36 0.26 -16.96
C VAL A 172 -10.32 -0.45 -18.32
N GLN A 173 -10.17 0.31 -19.40
CA GLN A 173 -9.90 -0.25 -20.73
C GLN A 173 -8.50 -0.84 -20.79
N LEU A 174 -8.41 -2.15 -20.95
CA LEU A 174 -7.14 -2.88 -21.07
C LEU A 174 -6.56 -2.74 -22.48
N THR A 175 -5.25 -2.53 -22.55
CA THR A 175 -4.52 -2.50 -23.83
C THR A 175 -4.25 -3.91 -24.34
N ALA A 176 -3.89 -4.05 -25.62
CA ALA A 176 -3.49 -5.33 -26.19
C ALA A 176 -2.25 -5.95 -25.51
N GLY A 177 -1.38 -5.13 -24.90
CA GLY A 177 -0.26 -5.63 -24.11
C GLY A 177 -0.66 -6.16 -22.73
N GLU A 178 -1.75 -5.65 -22.15
CA GLU A 178 -2.25 -6.06 -20.83
C GLU A 178 -3.16 -7.30 -20.91
N ASP A 179 -3.92 -7.44 -21.99
CA ASP A 179 -4.80 -8.61 -22.24
C ASP A 179 -4.67 -9.09 -23.70
N PRO A 180 -3.52 -9.69 -24.08
CA PRO A 180 -3.22 -10.06 -25.47
C PRO A 180 -4.22 -11.07 -26.04
N PHE A 181 -4.75 -11.96 -25.19
CA PHE A 181 -5.72 -12.98 -25.58
C PHE A 181 -7.18 -12.54 -25.39
N LYS A 182 -7.42 -11.28 -24.99
CA LYS A 182 -8.75 -10.72 -24.71
C LYS A 182 -9.56 -11.55 -23.70
N ARG A 183 -8.89 -12.25 -22.78
CA ARG A 183 -9.56 -13.12 -21.79
C ARG A 183 -10.30 -12.28 -20.76
N ALA A 184 -9.67 -11.22 -20.26
CA ALA A 184 -10.31 -10.31 -19.31
C ALA A 184 -11.49 -9.56 -19.98
N ALA A 185 -11.32 -9.15 -21.24
CA ALA A 185 -12.39 -8.54 -22.02
C ALA A 185 -13.63 -9.44 -22.15
N ARG A 186 -13.48 -10.77 -22.26
CA ARG A 186 -14.61 -11.72 -22.33
C ARG A 186 -15.44 -11.76 -21.05
N ILE A 187 -14.82 -11.56 -19.89
CA ILE A 187 -15.51 -11.59 -18.59
C ILE A 187 -15.89 -10.20 -18.06
N GLN A 188 -15.62 -9.13 -18.82
CA GLN A 188 -15.80 -7.74 -18.37
C GLN A 188 -17.22 -7.40 -17.89
N HIS A 189 -18.22 -8.13 -18.39
CA HIS A 189 -19.63 -7.97 -18.02
C HIS A 189 -19.97 -8.58 -16.65
N MET A 190 -19.12 -9.48 -16.12
CA MET A 190 -19.25 -10.08 -14.79
C MET A 190 -18.21 -9.53 -13.81
N TRP A 191 -17.00 -9.28 -14.32
CA TRP A 191 -15.81 -8.94 -13.54
C TRP A 191 -15.00 -7.92 -14.31
N CYS A 192 -14.78 -6.74 -13.74
CA CYS A 192 -14.01 -5.68 -14.39
C CYS A 192 -12.80 -5.29 -13.55
N VAL A 193 -11.74 -4.82 -14.21
CA VAL A 193 -10.60 -4.20 -13.53
C VAL A 193 -10.96 -2.76 -13.24
N GLU A 194 -11.17 -2.41 -11.98
CA GLU A 194 -11.67 -1.07 -11.63
C GLU A 194 -10.59 0.02 -11.72
N LYS A 195 -9.36 -0.29 -11.30
CA LYS A 195 -8.23 0.65 -11.23
C LYS A 195 -6.93 -0.04 -11.64
N ARG A 196 -5.90 0.75 -11.95
CA ARG A 196 -4.52 0.27 -12.12
C ARG A 196 -3.69 0.69 -10.92
N VAL A 197 -2.72 -0.15 -10.53
CA VAL A 197 -1.61 0.32 -9.71
C VAL A 197 -0.75 1.20 -10.60
N GLN A 198 -0.57 2.46 -10.21
CA GLN A 198 0.30 3.38 -10.94
C GLN A 198 1.75 3.11 -10.56
N ALA A 199 2.67 3.43 -11.46
CA ALA A 199 4.09 3.42 -11.15
C ALA A 199 4.78 4.67 -11.69
N SER A 200 5.80 5.13 -10.97
CA SER A 200 6.65 6.23 -11.42
C SER A 200 8.11 5.99 -11.08
N VAL A 201 8.99 6.52 -11.92
CA VAL A 201 10.45 6.47 -11.75
C VAL A 201 11.02 7.88 -11.85
N PRO A 202 12.14 8.18 -11.17
CA PRO A 202 12.83 9.45 -11.33
C PRO A 202 13.51 9.50 -12.70
N ALA A 203 13.29 10.58 -13.45
CA ALA A 203 13.96 10.88 -14.70
C ALA A 203 14.16 12.40 -14.80
N GLY A 204 15.41 12.86 -14.88
CA GLY A 204 15.74 14.28 -15.02
C GLY A 204 15.19 15.18 -13.91
N GLY A 205 15.24 14.72 -12.66
CA GLY A 205 14.73 15.49 -11.51
C GLY A 205 13.20 15.59 -11.44
N LYS A 206 12.47 14.75 -12.18
CA LYS A 206 11.00 14.66 -12.10
C LYS A 206 10.57 13.21 -12.00
N LEU A 207 9.40 12.97 -11.42
CA LEU A 207 8.76 11.66 -11.48
C LEU A 207 8.02 11.52 -12.81
N VAL A 208 8.36 10.49 -13.57
CA VAL A 208 7.68 10.15 -14.83
C VAL A 208 6.91 8.85 -14.66
N ARG A 209 5.78 8.73 -15.36
CA ARG A 209 4.99 7.50 -15.34
C ARG A 209 5.77 6.35 -15.95
N ALA A 210 5.74 5.20 -15.27
CA ALA A 210 6.38 3.96 -15.71
C ALA A 210 5.38 2.80 -15.73
N ASN A 211 5.78 1.69 -16.34
CA ASN A 211 5.06 0.43 -16.23
C ASN A 211 5.33 -0.17 -14.83
N PRO A 212 4.31 -0.59 -14.06
CA PRO A 212 4.52 -1.24 -12.76
C PRO A 212 5.47 -2.44 -12.78
N LEU A 213 5.62 -3.11 -13.92
CA LEU A 213 6.58 -4.21 -14.11
C LEU A 213 8.06 -3.77 -14.08
N THR A 214 8.36 -2.46 -14.09
CA THR A 214 9.75 -1.97 -13.95
C THR A 214 10.27 -2.03 -12.50
N VAL A 215 9.37 -2.27 -11.54
CA VAL A 215 9.71 -2.46 -10.13
C VAL A 215 10.20 -3.90 -9.95
N GLN A 216 11.41 -4.07 -9.43
CA GLN A 216 12.08 -5.37 -9.30
C GLN A 216 12.44 -5.66 -7.85
N PRO A 217 12.65 -6.94 -7.47
CA PRO A 217 13.22 -7.28 -6.17
C PRO A 217 14.54 -6.53 -5.92
N GLY A 218 14.72 -6.05 -4.68
CA GLY A 218 15.86 -5.23 -4.26
C GLY A 218 15.66 -3.73 -4.45
N ASP A 219 14.72 -3.28 -5.29
CA ASP A 219 14.43 -1.85 -5.46
C ASP A 219 13.88 -1.25 -4.16
N LEU A 220 14.34 -0.05 -3.78
CA LEU A 220 13.70 0.76 -2.73
C LEU A 220 12.55 1.54 -3.36
N VAL A 221 11.35 1.39 -2.79
CA VAL A 221 10.14 2.04 -3.29
C VAL A 221 9.42 2.84 -2.21
N ASP A 222 8.72 3.88 -2.65
CA ASP A 222 7.71 4.62 -1.90
C ASP A 222 6.33 4.25 -2.45
N VAL A 223 5.41 3.85 -1.58
CA VAL A 223 4.10 3.32 -1.98
C VAL A 223 2.98 4.10 -1.30
N ALA A 224 2.10 4.67 -2.12
CA ALA A 224 0.81 5.16 -1.67
C ALA A 224 -0.15 3.99 -1.51
N VAL A 225 -0.75 3.85 -0.33
CA VAL A 225 -1.54 2.68 0.07
C VAL A 225 -2.87 3.12 0.65
N SER A 226 -3.99 2.63 0.11
CA SER A 226 -5.30 2.76 0.76
C SER A 226 -5.57 1.60 1.71
N VAL A 227 -6.41 1.82 2.71
CA VAL A 227 -6.83 0.78 3.65
C VAL A 227 -8.25 0.32 3.30
N GLN A 228 -8.44 -0.99 3.15
CA GLN A 228 -9.75 -1.59 2.85
C GLN A 228 -10.02 -2.76 3.78
N ALA A 229 -11.14 -2.78 4.48
CA ALA A 229 -11.55 -3.93 5.27
C ALA A 229 -12.54 -4.79 4.49
N VAL A 230 -12.21 -6.07 4.30
CA VAL A 230 -13.03 -7.02 3.54
C VAL A 230 -13.49 -8.13 4.47
N SER A 231 -14.79 -8.28 4.59
CA SER A 231 -15.40 -9.39 5.32
C SER A 231 -15.78 -10.54 4.42
N MET A 232 -15.57 -11.74 4.96
CA MET A 232 -15.92 -13.00 4.34
C MET A 232 -16.70 -13.88 5.32
N GLN A 233 -17.61 -14.70 4.80
CA GLN A 233 -18.26 -15.73 5.59
C GLN A 233 -17.29 -16.91 5.72
N ALA A 234 -17.01 -17.33 6.95
CA ALA A 234 -16.18 -18.49 7.25
C ALA A 234 -16.97 -19.50 8.11
N ARG A 235 -16.46 -20.74 8.20
CA ARG A 235 -16.97 -21.71 9.17
C ARG A 235 -16.73 -21.13 10.57
N GLY A 236 -17.80 -20.79 11.30
CA GLY A 236 -17.72 -20.12 12.59
C GLY A 236 -17.99 -18.60 12.58
N GLY A 237 -18.48 -18.05 11.46
CA GLY A 237 -19.00 -16.68 11.38
C GLY A 237 -18.24 -15.77 10.42
N ARG A 238 -18.53 -14.46 10.51
CA ARG A 238 -17.95 -13.44 9.64
C ARG A 238 -16.53 -13.11 10.11
N ARG A 239 -15.54 -13.32 9.24
CA ARG A 239 -14.15 -12.88 9.46
C ARG A 239 -13.87 -11.63 8.63
N THR A 240 -13.00 -10.75 9.11
CA THR A 240 -12.60 -9.54 8.38
C THR A 240 -11.09 -9.48 8.20
N GLU A 241 -10.67 -9.27 6.97
CA GLU A 241 -9.28 -9.03 6.60
C GLU A 241 -9.12 -7.54 6.30
N VAL A 242 -8.14 -6.89 6.92
CA VAL A 242 -7.75 -5.52 6.57
C VAL A 242 -6.64 -5.60 5.54
N LEU A 243 -6.91 -5.09 4.34
CA LEU A 243 -6.01 -5.06 3.22
C LEU A 243 -5.39 -3.67 3.07
N PHE A 244 -4.08 -3.67 2.85
CA PHE A 244 -3.30 -2.51 2.44
C PHE A 244 -3.15 -2.55 0.92
N VAL A 245 -3.95 -1.74 0.24
CA VAL A 245 -4.13 -1.77 -1.21
C VAL A 245 -3.16 -0.78 -1.86
N PRO A 246 -2.15 -1.23 -2.63
CA PRO A 246 -1.24 -0.33 -3.31
C PRO A 246 -1.99 0.46 -4.39
N LEU A 247 -1.78 1.78 -4.40
CA LEU A 247 -2.35 2.72 -5.37
C LEU A 247 -1.31 3.19 -6.37
N HIS A 248 -0.14 3.59 -5.87
CA HIS A 248 0.96 4.14 -6.66
C HIS A 248 2.29 3.73 -6.06
N VAL A 249 3.18 3.16 -6.88
CA VAL A 249 4.54 2.76 -6.49
C VAL A 249 5.54 3.70 -7.17
N VAL A 250 6.33 4.40 -6.38
CA VAL A 250 7.40 5.27 -6.85
C VAL A 250 8.72 4.57 -6.57
N LEU A 251 9.51 4.32 -7.61
CA LEU A 251 10.88 3.85 -7.45
C LEU A 251 11.74 4.98 -6.88
N LEU A 252 12.44 4.72 -5.77
CA LEU A 252 13.39 5.68 -5.19
C LEU A 252 14.82 5.35 -5.59
N LYS A 253 15.21 4.09 -5.42
CA LYS A 253 16.55 3.57 -5.74
C LYS A 253 16.45 2.18 -6.34
N LYS A 254 17.31 1.89 -7.31
CA LYS A 254 17.47 0.55 -7.86
C LYS A 254 18.23 -0.37 -6.91
N ALA A 255 18.02 -1.67 -7.06
CA ALA A 255 18.69 -2.69 -6.25
C ALA A 255 20.22 -2.50 -6.17
N HIS A 256 20.91 -2.28 -7.29
CA HIS A 256 22.36 -2.07 -7.31
C HIS A 256 22.80 -0.82 -6.54
N GLU A 257 22.03 0.28 -6.61
CA GLU A 257 22.34 1.50 -5.85
C GLU A 257 22.19 1.28 -4.33
N MET A 258 21.27 0.39 -3.93
CA MET A 258 21.08 0.01 -2.52
C MET A 258 22.20 -0.91 -2.00
N GLU A 259 22.92 -1.59 -2.88
CA GLU A 259 24.08 -2.41 -2.57
C GLU A 259 25.35 -1.56 -2.46
N GLU A 260 25.60 -0.64 -3.40
CA GLU A 260 26.82 0.19 -3.44
C GLU A 260 26.97 1.12 -2.22
N GLY A 261 25.87 1.72 -1.73
CA GLY A 261 25.91 2.55 -0.52
C GLY A 261 26.34 1.80 0.75
N PHE A 262 26.42 0.47 0.70
CA PHE A 262 26.85 -0.36 1.81
C PHE A 262 28.36 -0.46 1.94
N GLU A 263 29.08 -0.71 0.85
CA GLU A 263 30.53 -0.94 0.87
C GLU A 263 31.31 0.29 1.37
N LEU A 264 30.76 1.48 1.13
CA LEU A 264 31.33 2.75 1.58
C LEU A 264 31.21 2.96 3.10
N ILE A 265 30.21 2.37 3.77
CA ILE A 265 30.02 2.53 5.21
C ILE A 265 30.92 1.56 6.00
N GLU A 266 31.11 0.33 5.51
CA GLU A 266 31.99 -0.65 6.16
C GLU A 266 33.46 -0.24 6.06
N SER A 267 33.90 0.22 4.88
CA SER A 267 35.27 0.71 4.69
C SER A 267 35.65 1.89 5.58
N HIS A 268 34.67 2.74 5.96
CA HIS A 268 34.93 3.84 6.87
C HIS A 268 35.08 3.41 8.34
N LYS A 269 34.38 2.35 8.76
CA LYS A 269 34.50 1.84 10.14
C LYS A 269 35.83 1.18 10.42
N ASP A 270 36.45 0.56 9.42
CA ASP A 270 37.76 -0.10 9.57
C ASP A 270 38.95 0.89 9.56
N SER A 271 38.69 2.17 9.25
CA SER A 271 39.70 3.23 9.19
C SER A 271 39.79 4.12 10.44
N MET A 272 38.96 3.86 11.47
CA MET A 272 38.95 4.56 12.77
C MET A 272 39.36 3.62 13.90
#